data_AF-W9XMV8-F1
#
_entry.id   AF-W9XMV8-F1
#
_cell.length_a   1.000
_cell.length_b   1.000
_cell.length_c   1.000
_cell.angle_alpha   90.00
_cell.angle_beta   90.00
_cell.angle_gamma   90.00
#
_symmetry.space_group_name_H-M   'P 1'
#
loop_
_entity.id
_entity.type
_entity.pdbx_description
1 polymer ?
#
loop_
_entity_poly.entity_id
_entity_poly.type
_entity_poly.pdbx_seq_one_letter_code
_entity_poly.pdbx_strand_id
1 'polypeptide(L)'
;MADQHQHRQPHPSSDSRVQSAVLSTAQVPRLQAKLGRLMPYSIPLFRRIQHHATHPVPDTASIFVAVATDSADHDTPQQDDVAIDQWLQDSDSSTTTRMGNSTGQSRLRRRTDTDTDTDSRHRPWIAAHIDLAHYGSTQVWVFASWECPPPSLSTSTTSPLSSSSSSNALATTPDHERERNTQSQRETADRIVEDDNEGSDDDDPRHGALMIALYRYIYHDLVPRMSTEPGEDWLELKRTGKSLTIPYSRNKILFGTINTKLLRWVPGQARTRIDAGYLKYIFAIDPDLEDSDHHGKDSSREDERNGAPVDDSSNSSNSSDKYRALPPGYTFGPMQSAHLQAVLDRSVVPRTLATLQQFPSLGVFPLPQWEDNQNKEHDATAATAAATEGPELEPNPKLEPKSGDQMRGSGTGKPVAWGFLGTDASLSGLHTEPEHRGKGLAGCVGRELLRRSAWRGGVEGHVDVDPDPRSIFNWGHADVSIQNKASRRVMEKLGGVARWKVAWVEVDLAVALDVLLSVRSG
;
A
#
# COMPACT_ATOMS: atom_id res chain seq x y z
N MET A 1 68.97 3.05 13.83
CA MET A 1 67.68 2.41 14.16
C MET A 1 66.65 3.53 14.24
N ALA A 2 65.96 3.79 13.15
CA ALA A 2 64.87 4.76 13.04
C ALA A 2 63.77 4.08 12.23
N ASP A 3 62.69 3.68 12.89
CA ASP A 3 61.54 3.02 12.29
C ASP A 3 60.71 4.04 11.51
N GLN A 4 60.68 3.88 10.19
CA GLN A 4 59.72 4.53 9.32
C GLN A 4 58.42 3.74 9.34
N HIS A 5 57.44 4.20 10.11
CA HIS A 5 56.04 3.78 9.93
C HIS A 5 55.49 4.40 8.64
N GLN A 6 55.52 3.64 7.55
CA GLN A 6 54.72 3.93 6.37
C GLN A 6 53.24 3.69 6.69
N HIS A 7 52.47 4.77 6.79
CA HIS A 7 51.02 4.72 6.66
C HIS A 7 50.66 4.19 5.26
N ARG A 8 50.05 3.00 5.22
CA ARG A 8 49.31 2.54 4.03
C ARG A 8 48.15 3.50 3.80
N GLN A 9 48.26 4.28 2.73
CA GLN A 9 47.12 5.00 2.15
C GLN A 9 46.06 3.98 1.71
N PRO A 10 44.77 4.18 2.02
CA PRO A 10 43.70 3.37 1.46
C PRO A 10 43.68 3.56 -0.06
N HIS A 11 43.66 2.45 -0.80
CA HIS A 11 43.51 2.48 -2.25
C HIS A 11 42.15 3.09 -2.62
N PRO A 12 42.03 3.87 -3.71
CA PRO A 12 40.77 4.39 -4.19
C PRO A 12 39.81 3.22 -4.45
N SER A 13 38.68 3.26 -3.75
CA SER A 13 37.58 2.31 -3.82
C SER A 13 37.16 2.06 -5.26
N SER A 14 36.98 0.78 -5.61
CA SER A 14 36.39 0.33 -6.87
C SER A 14 35.11 1.11 -7.16
N ASP A 15 35.12 1.94 -8.20
CA ASP A 15 33.97 2.73 -8.60
C ASP A 15 32.83 1.78 -8.96
N SER A 16 31.84 1.71 -8.08
CA SER A 16 30.66 0.87 -8.29
C SER A 16 29.94 1.33 -9.56
N ARG A 17 29.98 0.48 -10.59
CA ARG A 17 29.37 0.73 -11.89
C ARG A 17 27.88 0.38 -11.84
N VAL A 18 27.06 1.19 -12.49
CA VAL A 18 25.61 1.04 -12.53
C VAL A 18 25.17 0.99 -13.98
N GLN A 19 24.37 -0.01 -14.33
CA GLN A 19 23.62 -0.08 -15.57
C GLN A 19 22.22 0.44 -15.33
N SER A 20 21.70 1.28 -16.21
CA SER A 20 20.36 1.82 -16.05
C SER A 20 19.65 2.01 -17.39
N ALA A 21 18.35 1.75 -17.41
CA ALA A 21 17.53 1.89 -18.60
C ALA A 21 16.11 2.34 -18.27
N VAL A 22 15.47 2.94 -19.27
CA VAL A 22 14.02 3.18 -19.28
C VAL A 22 13.37 1.98 -19.94
N LEU A 23 12.42 1.35 -19.25
CA LEU A 23 11.82 0.12 -19.73
C LEU A 23 10.83 0.38 -20.87
N SER A 24 10.94 -0.46 -21.90
CA SER A 24 9.91 -0.56 -22.95
C SER A 24 8.65 -1.25 -22.43
N THR A 25 7.51 -1.07 -23.10
CA THR A 25 6.24 -1.73 -22.75
C THR A 25 6.37 -3.26 -22.66
N ALA A 26 7.22 -3.87 -23.48
CA ALA A 26 7.48 -5.32 -23.46
C ALA A 26 8.28 -5.78 -22.22
N GLN A 27 9.07 -4.89 -21.61
CA GLN A 27 9.88 -5.19 -20.42
C GLN A 27 9.11 -5.00 -19.11
N VAL A 28 8.09 -4.14 -19.09
CA VAL A 28 7.31 -3.82 -17.89
C VAL A 28 6.71 -5.05 -17.20
N PRO A 29 6.08 -6.02 -17.90
CA PRO A 29 5.56 -7.23 -17.25
C PRO A 29 6.64 -8.06 -16.53
N ARG A 30 7.88 -8.07 -17.05
CA ARG A 30 9.01 -8.79 -16.41
C ARG A 30 9.42 -8.12 -15.11
N LEU A 31 9.48 -6.78 -15.08
CA LEU A 31 9.72 -6.03 -13.85
C LEU A 31 8.58 -6.26 -12.84
N GLN A 32 7.33 -6.24 -13.29
CA GLN A 32 6.18 -6.53 -12.41
C GLN A 32 6.28 -7.93 -11.80
N ALA A 33 6.68 -8.94 -12.57
CA ALA A 33 6.89 -10.29 -12.04
C ALA A 33 7.98 -10.32 -10.95
N LYS A 34 9.11 -9.62 -11.15
CA LYS A 34 10.16 -9.47 -10.11
C LYS A 34 9.63 -8.77 -8.87
N LEU A 35 8.96 -7.63 -9.03
CA LEU A 35 8.35 -6.90 -7.91
C LEU A 35 7.32 -7.77 -7.17
N GLY A 36 6.50 -8.54 -7.90
CA GLY A 36 5.51 -9.45 -7.33
C GLY A 36 6.12 -10.50 -6.38
N ARG A 37 7.32 -11.00 -6.67
CA ARG A 37 8.06 -11.94 -5.79
C ARG A 37 8.57 -11.28 -4.50
N LEU A 38 8.70 -9.96 -4.48
CA LEU A 38 9.16 -9.15 -3.35
C LEU A 38 8.02 -8.54 -2.53
N MET A 39 6.79 -8.95 -2.79
CA MET A 39 5.64 -8.56 -2.00
C MET A 39 5.80 -9.04 -0.54
N PRO A 40 5.33 -8.27 0.45
CA PRO A 40 4.57 -7.02 0.30
C PRO A 40 5.43 -5.75 0.17
N TYR A 41 6.76 -5.82 0.20
CA TYR A 41 7.64 -4.65 0.28
C TYR A 41 7.55 -3.74 -0.95
N SER A 42 7.46 -4.35 -2.13
CA SER A 42 7.37 -3.68 -3.43
C SER A 42 5.98 -3.11 -3.75
N ILE A 43 4.98 -3.28 -2.86
CA ILE A 43 3.56 -3.03 -3.17
C ILE A 43 3.27 -1.66 -3.80
N PRO A 44 3.83 -0.51 -3.32
CA PRO A 44 3.44 0.78 -3.86
C PRO A 44 3.88 0.92 -5.33
N LEU A 45 5.12 0.53 -5.63
CA LEU A 45 5.63 0.57 -7.00
C LEU A 45 4.91 -0.44 -7.89
N PHE A 46 4.72 -1.68 -7.42
CA PHE A 46 4.03 -2.72 -8.16
C PHE A 46 2.63 -2.27 -8.59
N ARG A 47 1.83 -1.75 -7.66
CA ARG A 47 0.47 -1.27 -7.92
C ARG A 47 0.46 -0.01 -8.79
N ARG A 48 1.42 0.90 -8.63
CA ARG A 48 1.52 2.09 -9.51
C ARG A 48 1.81 1.69 -10.96
N ILE A 49 2.67 0.71 -11.19
CA ILE A 49 2.93 0.19 -12.54
C ILE A 49 1.70 -0.54 -13.09
N GLN A 50 0.96 -1.29 -12.27
CA GLN A 50 -0.33 -1.87 -12.70
C GLN A 50 -1.34 -0.79 -13.12
N HIS A 51 -1.42 0.31 -12.37
CA HIS A 51 -2.26 1.45 -12.72
C HIS A 51 -1.82 2.08 -14.06
N HIS A 52 -0.52 2.30 -14.26
CA HIS A 52 0.03 2.79 -15.53
C HIS A 52 -0.42 1.92 -16.71
N ALA A 53 -0.34 0.59 -16.59
CA ALA A 53 -0.70 -0.32 -17.68
C ALA A 53 -2.19 -0.30 -18.06
N THR A 54 -3.05 0.16 -17.16
CA THR A 54 -4.52 0.11 -17.30
C THR A 54 -5.17 1.48 -17.50
N HIS A 55 -4.38 2.55 -17.43
CA HIS A 55 -4.87 3.92 -17.54
C HIS A 55 -3.99 4.71 -18.52
N PRO A 56 -4.55 5.72 -19.21
CA PRO A 56 -3.74 6.67 -19.96
C PRO A 56 -2.71 7.32 -19.03
N VAL A 57 -1.46 7.38 -19.47
CA VAL A 57 -0.39 8.10 -18.78
C VAL A 57 0.18 9.22 -19.66
N PRO A 58 0.67 10.31 -19.06
CA PRO A 58 1.39 11.34 -19.81
C PRO A 58 2.65 10.80 -20.49
N ASP A 59 3.08 11.42 -21.59
CA ASP A 59 4.33 11.06 -22.28
C ASP A 59 5.59 11.28 -21.43
N THR A 60 5.46 12.03 -20.33
CA THR A 60 6.52 12.22 -19.33
C THR A 60 6.58 11.10 -18.30
N ALA A 61 5.61 10.17 -18.31
CA ALA A 61 5.62 9.01 -17.45
C ALA A 61 6.62 7.98 -17.96
N SER A 62 7.45 7.45 -17.06
CA SER A 62 8.48 6.47 -17.38
C SER A 62 8.66 5.47 -16.26
N ILE A 63 9.13 4.27 -16.63
CA ILE A 63 9.53 3.24 -15.68
C ILE A 63 11.03 3.06 -15.85
N PHE A 64 11.77 3.40 -14.81
CA PHE A 64 13.22 3.40 -14.78
C PHE A 64 13.73 2.25 -13.91
N VAL A 65 14.82 1.62 -14.33
CA VAL A 65 15.55 0.62 -13.55
C VAL A 65 17.04 0.94 -13.58
N ALA A 66 17.71 0.76 -12.45
CA ALA A 66 19.16 0.71 -12.37
C ALA A 66 19.62 -0.49 -11.54
N VAL A 67 20.71 -1.14 -11.97
CA VAL A 67 21.27 -2.35 -11.37
C VAL A 67 22.78 -2.16 -11.19
N ALA A 68 23.31 -2.45 -10.02
CA ALA A 68 24.74 -2.37 -9.77
C ALA A 68 25.47 -3.53 -10.45
N THR A 69 26.64 -3.28 -11.03
CA THR A 69 27.47 -4.27 -11.74
C THR A 69 28.87 -4.34 -11.15
N ASP A 70 29.43 -5.55 -11.10
CA ASP A 70 30.82 -5.76 -10.68
C ASP A 70 31.81 -5.79 -11.86
N SER A 71 31.32 -5.80 -13.11
CA SER A 71 32.15 -5.88 -14.32
C SER A 71 32.54 -4.50 -14.86
N ALA A 72 33.83 -4.31 -15.13
CA ALA A 72 34.37 -3.09 -15.72
C ALA A 72 34.14 -2.98 -17.25
N ASP A 73 33.73 -4.05 -17.92
CA ASP A 73 33.89 -4.20 -19.38
C ASP A 73 32.79 -3.59 -20.28
N HIS A 74 31.83 -2.79 -19.77
CA HIS A 74 30.63 -2.40 -20.52
C HIS A 74 30.33 -0.89 -20.58
N ASP A 75 31.06 -0.13 -21.40
CA ASP A 75 31.00 1.35 -21.49
C ASP A 75 29.99 1.97 -22.49
N THR A 76 29.06 1.21 -23.06
CA THR A 76 28.16 1.76 -24.10
C THR A 76 26.67 1.67 -23.73
N PRO A 77 25.87 2.73 -23.96
CA PRO A 77 24.43 2.74 -23.62
C PRO A 77 23.62 1.60 -24.24
N GLN A 78 23.98 1.17 -25.45
CA GLN A 78 23.31 0.05 -26.13
C GLN A 78 23.55 -1.29 -25.42
N GLN A 79 24.62 -1.41 -24.63
CA GLN A 79 24.88 -2.58 -23.79
C GLN A 79 24.09 -2.54 -22.48
N ASP A 80 23.72 -1.36 -21.98
CA ASP A 80 22.90 -1.24 -20.78
C ASP A 80 21.50 -1.82 -21.01
N ASP A 81 20.87 -1.54 -22.15
CA ASP A 81 19.56 -2.12 -22.49
C ASP A 81 19.60 -3.65 -22.56
N VAL A 82 20.66 -4.21 -23.16
CA VAL A 82 20.85 -5.67 -23.26
C VAL A 82 21.08 -6.29 -21.88
N ALA A 83 21.89 -5.64 -21.04
CA ALA A 83 22.18 -6.14 -19.70
C ALA A 83 20.97 -6.04 -18.77
N ILE A 84 20.17 -4.97 -18.88
CA ILE A 84 18.91 -4.83 -18.16
C ILE A 84 17.90 -5.85 -18.65
N ASP A 85 17.82 -6.11 -19.96
CA ASP A 85 16.93 -7.16 -20.47
C ASP A 85 17.34 -8.55 -19.99
N GLN A 86 18.64 -8.83 -19.96
CA GLN A 86 19.17 -10.07 -19.38
C GLN A 86 18.84 -10.17 -17.88
N TRP A 87 19.09 -9.10 -17.10
CA TRP A 87 18.73 -9.07 -15.68
C TRP A 87 17.23 -9.26 -15.46
N LEU A 88 16.37 -8.69 -16.32
CA LEU A 88 14.91 -8.89 -16.28
C LEU A 88 14.52 -10.34 -16.57
N GLN A 89 15.22 -11.01 -17.49
CA GLN A 89 15.00 -12.42 -17.84
C GLN A 89 15.52 -13.39 -16.78
N ASP A 90 16.60 -13.02 -16.08
CA ASP A 90 17.18 -13.78 -15.00
C ASP A 90 16.12 -14.00 -13.91
N SER A 91 15.48 -15.15 -14.01
CA SER A 91 14.51 -15.62 -13.05
C SER A 91 15.32 -16.15 -11.88
N ASP A 92 15.18 -15.54 -10.70
CA ASP A 92 15.72 -16.09 -9.45
C ASP A 92 15.29 -17.56 -9.33
N SER A 93 16.13 -18.48 -9.79
CA SER A 93 15.77 -19.87 -10.09
C SER A 93 15.76 -20.74 -8.83
N SER A 94 15.74 -20.12 -7.65
CA SER A 94 16.16 -20.73 -6.39
C SER A 94 15.11 -20.67 -5.28
N THR A 95 13.82 -20.82 -5.58
CA THR A 95 12.83 -21.10 -4.52
C THR A 95 12.03 -22.39 -4.69
N THR A 96 12.43 -23.27 -5.60
CA THR A 96 11.94 -24.64 -5.58
C THR A 96 12.94 -25.51 -4.85
N THR A 97 12.87 -25.48 -3.51
CA THR A 97 13.40 -26.55 -2.67
C THR A 97 12.67 -27.83 -3.05
N ARG A 98 13.29 -28.57 -3.98
CA ARG A 98 12.84 -29.86 -4.48
C ARG A 98 13.05 -30.90 -3.37
N MET A 99 12.10 -30.99 -2.44
CA MET A 99 11.92 -32.20 -1.64
C MET A 99 11.23 -33.26 -2.52
N GLY A 100 12.04 -34.11 -3.14
CA GLY A 100 11.57 -35.22 -3.98
C GLY A 100 12.70 -36.18 -4.31
N ASN A 101 12.69 -37.31 -3.62
CA ASN A 101 13.66 -38.41 -3.61
C ASN A 101 14.09 -38.96 -4.99
N SER A 102 15.37 -39.39 -5.04
CA SER A 102 15.98 -40.54 -5.76
C SER A 102 15.46 -40.91 -7.15
N THR A 103 16.29 -41.15 -8.17
CA THR A 103 17.29 -42.23 -8.23
C THR A 103 18.05 -42.15 -9.57
N GLY A 104 19.34 -42.48 -9.56
CA GLY A 104 19.96 -43.16 -10.73
C GLY A 104 20.85 -42.33 -11.67
N GLN A 105 22.15 -42.42 -11.42
CA GLN A 105 23.24 -42.57 -12.40
C GLN A 105 23.27 -41.64 -13.63
N SER A 106 24.28 -40.75 -13.70
CA SER A 106 25.39 -40.90 -14.66
C SER A 106 26.48 -39.82 -14.52
N ARG A 107 27.69 -40.31 -14.22
CA ARG A 107 29.02 -39.90 -14.73
C ARG A 107 29.57 -38.48 -14.52
N LEU A 108 30.57 -38.46 -13.63
CA LEU A 108 31.87 -37.78 -13.71
C LEU A 108 32.05 -36.73 -14.84
N ARG A 109 32.03 -35.45 -14.44
CA ARG A 109 33.01 -34.47 -14.87
C ARG A 109 33.50 -33.70 -13.66
N ARG A 110 34.69 -34.07 -13.18
CA ARG A 110 35.48 -33.33 -12.19
C ARG A 110 35.98 -32.07 -12.91
N ARG A 111 35.32 -30.94 -12.67
CA ARG A 111 35.82 -29.60 -13.01
C ARG A 111 36.10 -28.91 -11.69
N THR A 112 37.36 -28.66 -11.42
CA THR A 112 37.84 -27.80 -10.33
C THR A 112 37.67 -26.37 -10.80
N ASP A 113 36.49 -25.81 -10.62
CA ASP A 113 36.27 -24.36 -10.67
C ASP A 113 35.82 -23.95 -9.26
N THR A 114 36.66 -23.12 -8.66
CA THR A 114 36.51 -22.50 -7.34
C THR A 114 35.33 -21.54 -7.32
N ASP A 115 34.25 -21.92 -6.65
CA ASP A 115 33.52 -21.17 -5.62
C ASP A 115 33.52 -19.62 -5.68
N THR A 116 33.16 -19.00 -6.82
CA THR A 116 32.82 -17.56 -6.92
C THR A 116 31.38 -17.29 -7.38
N ASP A 117 30.54 -18.32 -7.51
CA ASP A 117 29.17 -18.22 -8.07
C ASP A 117 28.07 -17.94 -7.01
N THR A 118 28.48 -17.47 -5.83
CA THR A 118 27.56 -17.07 -4.76
C THR A 118 27.15 -15.60 -4.79
N ASP A 119 27.81 -14.75 -5.61
CA ASP A 119 27.69 -13.28 -5.49
C ASP A 119 26.73 -12.62 -6.50
N SER A 120 26.38 -13.28 -7.60
CA SER A 120 25.43 -12.75 -8.59
C SER A 120 24.01 -12.56 -8.05
N ARG A 121 23.67 -13.25 -6.94
CA ARG A 121 22.33 -13.32 -6.34
C ARG A 121 21.96 -12.12 -5.46
N HIS A 122 22.90 -11.20 -5.23
CA HIS A 122 22.69 -10.05 -4.33
C HIS A 122 23.06 -8.71 -4.97
N ARG A 123 23.05 -8.61 -6.31
CA ARG A 123 23.29 -7.32 -6.98
C ARG A 123 22.19 -6.32 -6.60
N PRO A 124 22.50 -5.23 -5.89
CA PRO A 124 21.49 -4.27 -5.51
C PRO A 124 20.93 -3.57 -6.75
N TRP A 125 19.65 -3.25 -6.71
CA TRP A 125 18.96 -2.58 -7.80
C TRP A 125 17.87 -1.66 -7.27
N ILE A 126 17.49 -0.68 -8.08
CA ILE A 126 16.41 0.26 -7.82
C ILE A 126 15.51 0.33 -9.05
N ALA A 127 14.20 0.39 -8.81
CA ALA A 127 13.23 0.67 -9.84
C ALA A 127 12.34 1.83 -9.41
N ALA A 128 11.88 2.61 -10.39
CA ALA A 128 11.01 3.74 -10.13
C ALA A 128 9.95 3.87 -11.23
N HIS A 129 8.75 4.25 -10.82
CA HIS A 129 7.76 4.84 -11.70
C HIS A 129 7.80 6.35 -11.50
N ILE A 130 8.03 7.09 -12.58
CA ILE A 130 8.20 8.54 -12.57
C ILE A 130 7.12 9.16 -13.45
N ASP A 131 6.37 10.12 -12.93
CA ASP A 131 5.37 10.91 -13.64
C ASP A 131 5.40 12.34 -13.12
N LEU A 132 5.97 13.24 -13.93
CA LEU A 132 6.24 14.61 -13.51
C LEU A 132 5.10 15.59 -13.82
N ALA A 133 4.01 15.13 -14.47
CA ALA A 133 2.93 16.00 -14.91
C ALA A 133 2.02 16.47 -13.76
N HIS A 134 1.89 15.66 -12.71
CA HIS A 134 0.87 15.83 -11.68
C HIS A 134 1.39 16.50 -10.40
N TYR A 135 1.38 17.84 -10.38
CA TYR A 135 1.79 18.63 -9.20
C TYR A 135 0.87 18.42 -8.00
N GLY A 136 1.46 18.46 -6.80
CA GLY A 136 0.75 18.21 -5.53
C GLY A 136 0.35 16.76 -5.28
N SER A 137 0.66 15.87 -6.23
CA SER A 137 0.58 14.43 -6.05
C SER A 137 1.98 13.83 -6.04
N THR A 138 2.10 12.58 -5.62
CA THR A 138 3.36 11.84 -5.74
C THR A 138 3.78 11.79 -7.21
N GLN A 139 5.02 12.18 -7.49
CA GLN A 139 5.58 12.16 -8.84
C GLN A 139 6.49 10.94 -9.04
N VAL A 140 7.15 10.47 -7.97
CA VAL A 140 8.04 9.31 -8.01
C VAL A 140 7.66 8.28 -6.96
N TRP A 141 7.38 7.06 -7.42
CA TRP A 141 7.32 5.86 -6.60
C TRP A 141 8.59 5.08 -6.85
N VAL A 142 9.29 4.72 -5.78
CA VAL A 142 10.59 4.06 -5.86
C VAL A 142 10.57 2.83 -4.97
N PHE A 143 11.22 1.78 -5.45
CA PHE A 143 11.51 0.59 -4.67
C PHE A 143 12.95 0.17 -4.92
N ALA A 144 13.64 -0.20 -3.84
CA ALA A 144 14.99 -0.71 -3.89
C ALA A 144 15.10 -2.10 -3.25
N SER A 145 15.96 -2.95 -3.82
CA SER A 145 16.09 -4.35 -3.40
C SER A 145 16.48 -4.52 -1.93
N TRP A 146 17.25 -3.59 -1.37
CA TRP A 146 17.69 -3.59 0.03
C TRP A 146 16.61 -3.12 1.02
N GLU A 147 15.44 -2.71 0.53
CA GLU A 147 14.29 -2.46 1.40
C GLU A 147 13.78 -3.75 2.04
N CYS A 148 13.86 -4.87 1.31
CA CYS A 148 13.55 -6.19 1.83
C CYS A 148 14.49 -6.52 2.99
N PRO A 149 13.99 -7.07 4.10
CA PRO A 149 14.86 -7.60 5.14
C PRO A 149 15.69 -8.75 4.54
N PRO A 150 16.96 -8.90 4.95
CA PRO A 150 17.75 -10.04 4.54
C PRO A 150 17.01 -11.33 4.94
N PRO A 151 17.10 -12.40 4.12
CA PRO A 151 16.53 -13.69 4.52
C PRO A 151 17.19 -14.07 5.84
N SER A 152 16.43 -14.03 6.93
CA SER A 152 16.95 -14.38 8.24
C SER A 152 17.59 -15.77 8.14
N LEU A 153 18.92 -15.83 8.34
CA LEU A 153 19.59 -17.10 8.61
C LEU A 153 18.82 -17.69 9.78
N SER A 154 18.11 -18.78 9.53
CA SER A 154 17.21 -19.39 10.48
C SER A 154 17.94 -19.68 11.79
N THR A 155 17.87 -18.75 12.74
CA THR A 155 18.12 -19.06 14.14
C THR A 155 17.00 -19.98 14.52
N SER A 156 17.33 -21.27 14.64
CA SER A 156 16.49 -22.32 15.15
C SER A 156 15.73 -21.83 16.37
N THR A 157 14.45 -21.52 16.18
CA THR A 157 13.52 -21.28 17.28
C THR A 157 13.46 -22.59 18.07
N THR A 158 14.14 -22.62 19.20
CA THR A 158 13.88 -23.58 20.26
C THR A 158 12.39 -23.54 20.56
N SER A 159 11.71 -24.63 20.20
CA SER A 159 10.34 -24.89 20.61
C SER A 159 10.26 -24.81 22.14
N PRO A 160 9.24 -24.18 22.75
CA PRO A 160 8.99 -24.38 24.16
C PRO A 160 8.45 -25.80 24.32
N LEU A 161 9.36 -26.71 24.72
CA LEU A 161 9.03 -28.04 25.20
C LEU A 161 8.14 -27.93 26.44
N SER A 162 7.09 -28.73 26.39
CA SER A 162 6.22 -29.17 27.46
C SER A 162 6.92 -29.33 28.82
N SER A 163 6.38 -28.66 29.85
CA SER A 163 6.48 -29.13 31.23
C SER A 163 5.07 -29.40 31.77
N SER A 164 4.87 -30.65 32.17
CA SER A 164 3.68 -31.18 32.82
C SER A 164 3.70 -30.93 34.33
N SER A 165 2.50 -30.76 34.90
CA SER A 165 2.11 -30.99 36.32
C SER A 165 2.43 -29.81 37.28
N SER A 166 1.53 -29.23 38.09
CA SER A 166 0.25 -29.67 38.66
C SER A 166 -0.60 -28.48 39.16
N SER A 167 -1.93 -28.72 39.15
CA SER A 167 -2.98 -28.29 40.11
C SER A 167 -3.48 -26.83 40.16
N ASN A 168 -4.79 -26.76 39.86
CA ASN A 168 -5.86 -25.96 40.48
C ASN A 168 -6.04 -24.48 40.12
N ALA A 169 -7.14 -24.27 39.37
CA ALA A 169 -8.27 -23.40 39.69
C ALA A 169 -8.50 -22.13 38.86
N LEU A 170 -9.75 -22.07 38.39
CA LEU A 170 -10.60 -20.94 38.06
C LEU A 170 -10.56 -20.34 36.65
N ALA A 171 -11.76 -20.36 36.06
CA ALA A 171 -12.12 -19.96 34.72
C ALA A 171 -11.65 -18.54 34.35
N THR A 172 -11.04 -18.41 33.18
CA THR A 172 -10.78 -17.12 32.52
C THR A 172 -11.54 -17.07 31.20
N THR A 173 -12.19 -15.93 30.99
CA THR A 173 -13.15 -15.61 29.93
C THR A 173 -12.50 -15.47 28.54
N PRO A 174 -13.27 -15.55 27.42
CA PRO A 174 -12.77 -15.46 26.05
C PRO A 174 -12.19 -14.08 25.66
N ASP A 175 -12.42 -13.03 26.47
CA ASP A 175 -11.98 -11.67 26.15
C ASP A 175 -10.44 -11.49 26.20
N HIS A 176 -9.73 -12.32 26.95
CA HIS A 176 -8.28 -12.16 27.14
C HIS A 176 -7.42 -12.61 25.95
N GLU A 177 -7.93 -13.39 25.00
CA GLU A 177 -7.16 -13.72 23.77
C GLU A 177 -7.21 -12.59 22.74
N ARG A 178 -8.34 -11.86 22.66
CA ARG A 178 -8.49 -10.71 21.76
C ARG A 178 -7.67 -9.50 22.22
N GLU A 179 -7.59 -9.31 23.53
CA GLU A 179 -6.69 -8.32 24.14
C GLU A 179 -5.21 -8.70 23.91
N ARG A 180 -4.84 -9.98 24.06
CA ARG A 180 -3.45 -10.42 23.80
C ARG A 180 -3.02 -10.23 22.34
N ASN A 181 -3.90 -10.50 21.36
CA ASN A 181 -3.55 -10.33 19.95
C ASN A 181 -3.46 -8.84 19.55
N THR A 182 -4.35 -7.99 20.08
CA THR A 182 -4.26 -6.54 19.87
C THR A 182 -3.10 -5.90 20.63
N GLN A 183 -2.72 -6.43 21.79
CA GLN A 183 -1.55 -5.99 22.57
C GLN A 183 -0.24 -6.37 21.88
N SER A 184 -0.12 -7.60 21.36
CA SER A 184 1.04 -8.04 20.57
C SER A 184 1.24 -7.20 19.29
N GLN A 185 0.15 -6.83 18.61
CA GLN A 185 0.22 -5.93 17.45
C GLN A 185 0.60 -4.49 17.82
N ARG A 186 0.13 -3.98 18.97
CA ARG A 186 0.55 -2.67 19.50
C ARG A 186 2.03 -2.67 19.86
N GLU A 187 2.52 -3.71 20.53
CA GLU A 187 3.93 -3.91 20.84
C GLU A 187 4.79 -3.96 19.57
N THR A 188 4.28 -4.54 18.48
CA THR A 188 4.99 -4.54 17.19
C THR A 188 5.08 -3.13 16.60
N ALA A 189 3.99 -2.36 16.61
CA ALA A 189 4.01 -0.98 16.13
C ALA A 189 4.94 -0.09 16.97
N ASP A 190 4.97 -0.30 18.29
CA ASP A 190 5.85 0.45 19.20
C ASP A 190 7.33 -0.01 19.06
N ARG A 191 7.61 -1.29 18.79
CA ARG A 191 8.96 -1.77 18.44
C ARG A 191 9.49 -1.20 17.12
N ILE A 192 8.64 -1.07 16.10
CA ILE A 192 9.03 -0.38 14.85
C ILE A 192 9.41 1.08 15.13
N VAL A 193 8.88 1.70 16.19
CA VAL A 193 9.29 3.05 16.60
C VAL A 193 10.72 3.06 17.15
N GLU A 194 11.13 2.02 17.88
CA GLU A 194 12.42 1.91 18.58
C GLU A 194 13.57 1.38 17.70
N ASP A 195 13.28 0.63 16.63
CA ASP A 195 14.29 -0.04 15.77
C ASP A 195 14.99 0.90 14.76
N ASP A 196 14.79 2.22 14.85
CA ASP A 196 15.54 3.23 14.08
C ASP A 196 16.90 3.54 14.73
N ASN A 197 17.46 2.68 15.58
CA ASN A 197 18.83 2.85 16.04
C ASN A 197 19.78 2.47 14.89
N GLU A 198 20.03 3.47 14.02
CA GLU A 198 20.78 3.52 12.75
C GLU A 198 22.25 3.07 12.83
N GLY A 199 22.53 1.93 13.45
CA GLY A 199 23.89 1.58 13.89
C GLY A 199 24.65 0.48 13.17
N SER A 200 24.08 -0.32 12.26
CA SER A 200 24.82 -1.49 11.76
C SER A 200 24.67 -1.81 10.27
N ASP A 201 25.82 -1.71 9.58
CA ASP A 201 26.36 -2.64 8.59
C ASP A 201 25.84 -2.68 7.13
N ASP A 202 25.01 -1.74 6.67
CA ASP A 202 24.51 -1.81 5.27
C ASP A 202 24.68 -0.51 4.47
N ASP A 203 25.85 0.12 4.59
CA ASP A 203 26.30 1.22 3.72
C ASP A 203 27.06 0.66 2.51
N ASP A 204 26.38 -0.19 1.74
CA ASP A 204 26.90 -0.60 0.44
C ASP A 204 27.04 0.64 -0.47
N PRO A 205 28.25 1.01 -0.92
CA PRO A 205 28.47 2.18 -1.76
C PRO A 205 27.71 2.11 -3.10
N ARG A 206 27.29 0.91 -3.52
CA ARG A 206 26.46 0.70 -4.70
C ARG A 206 25.07 1.34 -4.54
N HIS A 207 24.52 1.40 -3.32
CA HIS A 207 23.22 2.03 -3.06
C HIS A 207 23.23 3.52 -3.43
N GLY A 208 24.28 4.25 -3.04
CA GLY A 208 24.45 5.65 -3.41
C GLY A 208 24.59 5.85 -4.92
N ALA A 209 25.35 4.97 -5.60
CA ALA A 209 25.49 5.02 -7.06
C ALA A 209 24.14 4.81 -7.78
N LEU A 210 23.30 3.89 -7.30
CA LEU A 210 21.96 3.63 -7.83
C LEU A 210 21.02 4.82 -7.68
N MET A 211 21.05 5.48 -6.51
CA MET A 211 20.27 6.70 -6.27
C MET A 211 20.73 7.87 -7.15
N ILE A 212 22.05 8.03 -7.34
CA ILE A 212 22.61 9.02 -8.27
C ILE A 212 22.13 8.75 -9.70
N ALA A 213 22.11 7.49 -10.16
CA ALA A 213 21.62 7.14 -11.49
C ALA A 213 20.15 7.55 -11.68
N LEU A 214 19.29 7.25 -10.69
CA LEU A 214 17.89 7.69 -10.70
C LEU A 214 17.76 9.22 -10.75
N TYR A 215 18.48 9.95 -9.89
CA TYR A 215 18.42 11.42 -9.87
C TYR A 215 18.94 12.04 -11.16
N ARG A 216 20.03 11.51 -11.73
CA ARG A 216 20.56 11.96 -13.02
C ARG A 216 19.53 11.80 -14.12
N TYR A 217 18.89 10.63 -14.21
CA TYR A 217 17.85 10.39 -15.21
C TYR A 217 16.69 11.38 -15.06
N ILE A 218 16.16 11.55 -13.85
CA ILE A 218 15.05 12.50 -13.65
C ILE A 218 15.50 13.92 -14.00
N TYR A 219 16.66 14.37 -13.52
CA TYR A 219 17.12 15.75 -13.65
C TYR A 219 17.60 16.11 -15.06
N HIS A 220 18.32 15.23 -15.75
CA HIS A 220 18.90 15.52 -17.06
C HIS A 220 18.00 15.10 -18.22
N ASP A 221 17.18 14.06 -18.07
CA ASP A 221 16.36 13.55 -19.17
C ASP A 221 14.90 13.99 -19.09
N LEU A 222 14.30 14.03 -17.90
CA LEU A 222 12.87 14.30 -17.74
C LEU A 222 12.54 15.74 -17.38
N VAL A 223 13.27 16.35 -16.43
CA VAL A 223 13.05 17.75 -16.02
C VAL A 223 13.12 18.74 -17.19
N PRO A 224 14.03 18.61 -18.18
CA PRO A 224 14.04 19.51 -19.34
C PRO A 224 12.79 19.41 -20.21
N ARG A 225 12.06 18.28 -20.17
CA ARG A 225 10.81 18.08 -20.91
C ARG A 225 9.60 18.68 -20.20
N MET A 226 9.73 19.06 -18.92
CA MET A 226 8.65 19.69 -18.16
C MET A 226 8.44 21.14 -18.59
N SER A 227 7.18 21.57 -18.61
CA SER A 227 6.79 22.97 -18.85
C SER A 227 7.52 23.92 -17.92
N THR A 228 8.04 25.03 -18.47
CA THR A 228 8.63 26.13 -17.69
C THR A 228 7.59 26.94 -16.92
N GLU A 229 6.31 26.77 -17.26
CA GLU A 229 5.18 27.43 -16.59
C GLU A 229 4.37 26.41 -15.76
N PRO A 230 3.79 26.84 -14.63
CA PRO A 230 2.94 25.97 -13.82
C PRO A 230 1.66 25.55 -14.55
N GLY A 231 1.31 24.27 -14.47
CA GLY A 231 0.04 23.75 -14.98
C GLY A 231 -1.18 24.09 -14.11
N GLU A 232 -2.37 23.74 -14.58
CA GLU A 232 -3.65 24.05 -13.92
C GLU A 232 -3.74 23.50 -12.49
N ASP A 233 -3.34 22.24 -12.26
CA ASP A 233 -3.36 21.64 -10.92
C ASP A 233 -2.46 22.41 -9.95
N TRP A 234 -1.29 22.86 -10.39
CA TRP A 234 -0.38 23.66 -9.55
C TRP A 234 -1.00 25.01 -9.20
N LEU A 235 -1.64 25.68 -10.17
CA LEU A 235 -2.32 26.96 -9.97
C LEU A 235 -3.51 26.82 -9.02
N GLU A 236 -4.28 25.74 -9.13
CA GLU A 236 -5.41 25.45 -8.27
C GLU A 236 -4.98 25.17 -6.82
N LEU A 237 -3.91 24.38 -6.64
CA LEU A 237 -3.33 24.14 -5.31
C LEU A 237 -2.82 25.44 -4.68
N LYS A 238 -2.20 26.32 -5.49
CA LYS A 238 -1.75 27.65 -5.04
C LYS A 238 -2.94 28.51 -4.61
N ARG A 239 -4.00 28.55 -5.42
CA ARG A 239 -5.22 29.32 -5.14
C ARG A 239 -5.90 28.87 -3.86
N THR A 240 -5.92 27.56 -3.60
CA THR A 240 -6.56 26.95 -2.42
C THR A 240 -5.68 26.96 -1.17
N GLY A 241 -4.45 27.49 -1.25
CA GLY A 241 -3.52 27.56 -0.13
C GLY A 241 -3.06 26.19 0.39
N LYS A 242 -3.19 25.14 -0.43
CA LYS A 242 -2.68 23.80 -0.09
C LYS A 242 -1.15 23.81 -0.17
N SER A 243 -0.49 22.85 0.47
CA SER A 243 0.97 22.81 0.52
C SER A 243 1.56 22.41 -0.83
N LEU A 244 2.32 23.33 -1.45
CA LEU A 244 3.13 23.15 -2.66
C LEU A 244 4.40 24.01 -2.58
N THR A 245 5.39 23.69 -3.41
CA THR A 245 6.56 24.54 -3.60
C THR A 245 6.20 25.87 -4.26
N ILE A 246 6.62 26.98 -3.64
CA ILE A 246 6.53 28.33 -4.18
C ILE A 246 7.91 29.01 -4.07
N PRO A 247 8.45 29.63 -5.14
CA PRO A 247 7.89 29.71 -6.50
C PRO A 247 7.93 28.36 -7.23
N TYR A 248 7.16 28.21 -8.30
CA TYR A 248 7.18 27.03 -9.17
C TYR A 248 8.62 26.61 -9.51
N SER A 249 8.94 25.33 -9.33
CA SER A 249 10.26 24.78 -9.64
C SER A 249 10.12 23.42 -10.29
N ARG A 250 10.80 23.22 -11.43
CA ARG A 250 10.90 21.93 -12.10
C ARG A 250 11.91 20.99 -11.44
N ASN A 251 12.82 21.53 -10.63
CA ASN A 251 13.89 20.75 -10.00
C ASN A 251 13.43 20.07 -8.70
N LYS A 252 12.28 20.49 -8.16
CA LYS A 252 11.74 19.99 -6.90
C LYS A 252 10.69 18.94 -7.19
N ILE A 253 11.04 17.69 -6.94
CA ILE A 253 10.24 16.52 -7.31
C ILE A 253 9.76 15.81 -6.04
N LEU A 254 8.47 15.50 -5.98
CA LEU A 254 7.87 14.81 -4.83
C LEU A 254 7.97 13.29 -4.95
N PHE A 255 8.76 12.68 -4.07
CA PHE A 255 8.85 11.23 -3.88
C PHE A 255 7.82 10.79 -2.83
N GLY A 256 7.07 9.72 -3.13
CA GLY A 256 5.93 9.31 -2.31
C GLY A 256 5.89 7.85 -1.94
N THR A 257 5.55 7.67 -0.66
CA THR A 257 5.72 6.47 0.17
C THR A 257 7.16 5.94 0.20
N ILE A 258 8.15 6.85 0.30
CA ILE A 258 9.56 6.45 0.38
C ILE A 258 9.83 5.75 1.72
N ASN A 259 10.44 4.57 1.67
CA ASN A 259 10.91 3.86 2.86
C ASN A 259 12.02 4.66 3.57
N THR A 260 12.04 4.67 4.90
CA THR A 260 13.08 5.37 5.67
C THR A 260 14.49 4.88 5.34
N LYS A 261 14.65 3.61 4.94
CA LYS A 261 15.94 3.08 4.45
C LYS A 261 16.48 3.84 3.22
N LEU A 262 15.59 4.31 2.35
CA LEU A 262 15.94 5.11 1.17
C LEU A 262 16.14 6.59 1.49
N LEU A 263 15.45 7.09 2.52
CA LEU A 263 15.49 8.50 2.89
C LEU A 263 16.92 8.97 3.25
N ARG A 264 17.77 8.08 3.78
CA ARG A 264 19.18 8.40 4.06
C ARG A 264 19.96 8.87 2.83
N TRP A 265 19.58 8.40 1.64
CA TRP A 265 20.19 8.76 0.36
C TRP A 265 19.62 10.04 -0.25
N VAL A 266 18.68 10.68 0.44
CA VAL A 266 18.19 12.02 0.11
C VAL A 266 18.95 13.02 1.00
N PRO A 267 19.93 13.77 0.49
CA PRO A 267 20.72 14.69 1.31
C PRO A 267 19.84 15.70 2.03
N GLY A 268 20.11 15.99 3.30
CA GLY A 268 19.29 16.90 4.11
C GLY A 268 19.14 18.29 3.48
N GLN A 269 20.18 18.77 2.79
CA GLN A 269 20.22 20.05 2.08
C GLN A 269 19.29 20.08 0.86
N ALA A 270 19.02 18.93 0.25
CA ALA A 270 18.15 18.80 -0.91
C ALA A 270 16.67 18.59 -0.52
N ARG A 271 16.36 18.33 0.75
CA ARG A 271 14.99 18.12 1.23
C ARG A 271 14.29 19.46 1.39
N THR A 272 13.48 19.85 0.40
CA THR A 272 12.73 21.13 0.43
C THR A 272 11.43 21.02 1.23
N ARG A 273 10.90 19.80 1.36
CA ARG A 273 9.80 19.44 2.24
C ARG A 273 9.93 17.98 2.65
N ILE A 274 9.54 17.66 3.87
CA ILE A 274 9.43 16.28 4.33
C ILE A 274 8.20 16.10 5.22
N ASP A 275 7.36 15.14 4.85
CA ASP A 275 6.24 14.66 5.64
C ASP A 275 6.59 13.24 6.12
N ALA A 276 7.35 13.14 7.20
CA ALA A 276 7.78 11.87 7.79
C ALA A 276 6.84 11.37 8.88
N GLY A 277 7.15 10.20 9.46
CA GLY A 277 6.44 9.66 10.62
C GLY A 277 5.12 8.97 10.25
N TYR A 278 5.11 8.24 9.14
CA TYR A 278 3.99 7.39 8.73
C TYR A 278 4.37 5.92 8.87
N LEU A 279 3.42 5.10 9.32
CA LEU A 279 3.53 3.64 9.31
C LEU A 279 2.89 3.09 8.03
N LYS A 280 3.59 2.19 7.37
CA LYS A 280 3.05 1.35 6.30
C LYS A 280 2.26 0.21 6.89
N TYR A 281 0.94 0.24 6.74
CA TYR A 281 0.07 -0.89 7.04
C TYR A 281 -0.08 -1.78 5.80
N ILE A 282 0.07 -3.08 5.99
CA ILE A 282 -0.11 -4.10 4.96
C ILE A 282 -1.30 -5.00 5.34
N PHE A 283 -2.18 -5.26 4.37
CA PHE A 283 -3.34 -6.14 4.50
C PHE A 283 -3.14 -7.38 3.63
N ALA A 284 -3.33 -8.56 4.21
CA ALA A 284 -3.58 -9.77 3.43
C ALA A 284 -5.09 -9.85 3.18
N ILE A 285 -5.50 -9.77 1.91
CA ILE A 285 -6.90 -9.84 1.50
C ILE A 285 -7.14 -11.26 1.03
N ASP A 286 -8.00 -11.96 1.76
CA ASP A 286 -8.48 -13.29 1.39
C ASP A 286 -9.61 -13.14 0.36
N PRO A 287 -9.42 -13.60 -0.88
CA PRO A 287 -10.43 -13.51 -1.93
C PRO A 287 -11.59 -14.51 -1.75
N ASP A 288 -11.35 -15.64 -1.05
CA ASP A 288 -12.26 -16.80 -1.03
C ASP A 288 -13.26 -16.76 0.13
N LEU A 289 -13.27 -15.70 0.93
CA LEU A 289 -14.27 -15.47 1.98
C LEU A 289 -15.56 -14.87 1.37
N GLU A 290 -16.11 -15.55 0.37
CA GLU A 290 -17.47 -15.31 -0.09
C GLU A 290 -18.50 -15.63 1.01
N ASP A 291 -19.62 -14.90 0.94
CA ASP A 291 -20.81 -14.98 1.78
C ASP A 291 -21.30 -16.43 2.01
N SER A 292 -20.82 -17.08 3.07
CA SER A 292 -21.51 -18.25 3.65
C SER A 292 -22.90 -17.92 4.22
N ASP A 293 -23.34 -16.65 4.14
CA ASP A 293 -24.60 -16.16 4.72
C ASP A 293 -25.78 -16.13 3.73
N HIS A 294 -25.66 -16.63 2.48
CA HIS A 294 -26.75 -16.58 1.48
C HIS A 294 -27.32 -17.92 0.97
N HIS A 295 -27.03 -19.04 1.61
CA HIS A 295 -27.70 -20.33 1.35
C HIS A 295 -28.59 -20.84 2.51
N GLY A 296 -29.35 -19.93 3.13
CA GLY A 296 -30.48 -20.26 4.00
C GLY A 296 -31.82 -20.18 3.25
N LYS A 297 -32.01 -20.93 2.15
CA LYS A 297 -33.33 -21.12 1.55
C LYS A 297 -33.58 -22.59 1.23
N ASP A 298 -34.47 -23.13 2.05
CA ASP A 298 -35.57 -24.01 1.64
C ASP A 298 -35.21 -25.38 1.06
N SER A 299 -35.10 -26.37 1.95
CA SER A 299 -35.60 -27.70 1.63
C SER A 299 -36.40 -28.25 2.82
N SER A 300 -37.67 -27.87 2.82
CA SER A 300 -38.72 -28.69 3.43
C SER A 300 -38.77 -30.03 2.71
N ARG A 301 -38.12 -31.05 3.29
CA ARG A 301 -38.44 -32.44 3.03
C ARG A 301 -38.81 -33.08 4.36
N GLU A 302 -40.10 -33.31 4.49
CA GLU A 302 -40.71 -34.20 5.46
C GLU A 302 -40.05 -35.58 5.35
N ASP A 303 -39.49 -36.06 6.45
CA ASP A 303 -39.41 -37.49 6.73
C ASP A 303 -39.54 -37.70 8.24
N GLU A 304 -40.74 -38.08 8.64
CA GLU A 304 -41.01 -38.72 9.92
C GLU A 304 -40.27 -40.06 9.97
N ARG A 305 -39.38 -40.25 10.96
CA ARG A 305 -39.43 -41.39 11.89
C ARG A 305 -38.26 -41.44 12.88
N ASN A 306 -38.68 -41.68 14.14
CA ASN A 306 -37.99 -42.33 15.25
C ASN A 306 -36.95 -41.53 16.04
N GLY A 307 -37.25 -41.38 17.33
CA GLY A 307 -36.53 -40.55 18.28
C GLY A 307 -35.48 -41.24 19.14
N ALA A 308 -34.69 -40.38 19.80
CA ALA A 308 -34.12 -40.52 21.14
C ALA A 308 -33.61 -39.12 21.57
N PRO A 309 -33.66 -38.74 22.86
CA PRO A 309 -33.23 -37.43 23.32
C PRO A 309 -31.71 -37.45 23.54
N VAL A 310 -30.98 -36.57 22.85
CA VAL A 310 -29.54 -36.39 23.08
C VAL A 310 -29.25 -34.91 23.27
N ASP A 311 -28.49 -34.64 24.33
CA ASP A 311 -28.19 -33.36 24.93
C ASP A 311 -27.80 -32.24 23.97
N ASP A 312 -28.39 -31.10 24.31
CA ASP A 312 -28.15 -29.76 23.84
C ASP A 312 -26.78 -29.27 24.31
N SER A 313 -25.91 -28.83 23.38
CA SER A 313 -24.79 -27.87 23.55
C SER A 313 -23.70 -28.06 22.48
N SER A 314 -24.00 -27.75 21.22
CA SER A 314 -22.95 -27.50 20.21
C SER A 314 -22.83 -26.00 19.96
N ASN A 315 -21.96 -25.37 20.76
CA ASN A 315 -21.57 -23.99 20.63
C ASN A 315 -20.70 -23.80 19.37
N SER A 316 -21.34 -23.70 18.20
CA SER A 316 -20.73 -23.31 16.94
C SER A 316 -20.83 -21.78 16.77
N SER A 317 -20.04 -21.03 17.54
CA SER A 317 -20.06 -19.56 17.54
C SER A 317 -18.66 -18.95 17.51
N ASN A 318 -17.77 -19.42 16.64
CA ASN A 318 -16.41 -18.85 16.54
C ASN A 318 -15.89 -18.77 15.10
N SER A 319 -16.60 -18.05 14.22
CA SER A 319 -16.06 -17.62 12.91
C SER A 319 -16.77 -16.42 12.26
N SER A 320 -18.09 -16.25 12.48
CA SER A 320 -18.90 -15.29 11.70
C SER A 320 -18.77 -13.81 12.11
N ASP A 321 -18.12 -13.50 13.24
CA ASP A 321 -18.06 -12.12 13.77
C ASP A 321 -16.98 -11.23 13.10
N LYS A 322 -16.21 -11.78 12.15
CA LYS A 322 -15.12 -11.05 11.47
C LYS A 322 -15.63 -10.03 10.44
N TYR A 323 -16.85 -10.18 9.93
CA TYR A 323 -17.38 -9.37 8.84
C TYR A 323 -18.67 -8.67 9.23
N ARG A 324 -18.58 -7.63 10.08
CA ARG A 324 -19.72 -6.73 10.24
C ARG A 324 -20.09 -6.14 8.88
N ALA A 325 -21.24 -6.56 8.38
CA ALA A 325 -21.98 -5.88 7.33
C ALA A 325 -22.21 -4.41 7.74
N LEU A 326 -22.48 -3.57 6.75
CA LEU A 326 -22.77 -2.17 6.99
C LEU A 326 -23.94 -2.06 8.02
N PRO A 327 -23.86 -1.19 9.04
CA PRO A 327 -24.94 -1.11 10.03
C PRO A 327 -26.29 -0.79 9.39
N PRO A 328 -27.41 -1.22 9.98
CA PRO A 328 -28.74 -0.87 9.50
C PRO A 328 -28.90 0.65 9.33
N GLY A 329 -29.64 1.06 8.30
CA GLY A 329 -29.87 2.49 8.00
C GLY A 329 -28.81 3.13 7.10
N TYR A 330 -27.84 2.37 6.61
CA TYR A 330 -26.82 2.86 5.68
C TYR A 330 -26.76 2.00 4.41
N THR A 331 -26.26 2.59 3.33
CA THR A 331 -25.94 1.88 2.08
C THR A 331 -24.61 2.35 1.51
N PHE A 332 -23.93 1.47 0.78
CA PHE A 332 -22.77 1.84 -0.01
C PHE A 332 -23.20 2.47 -1.34
N GLY A 333 -22.44 3.46 -1.82
CA GLY A 333 -22.65 4.05 -3.14
C GLY A 333 -21.36 4.64 -3.71
N PRO A 334 -21.31 4.87 -5.03
CA PRO A 334 -20.19 5.57 -5.65
C PRO A 334 -20.13 7.03 -5.16
N MET A 335 -18.91 7.57 -5.00
CA MET A 335 -18.73 9.00 -4.81
C MET A 335 -18.89 9.72 -6.15
N GLN A 336 -19.78 10.70 -6.22
CA GLN A 336 -20.02 11.51 -7.40
C GLN A 336 -19.17 12.79 -7.37
N SER A 337 -18.96 13.44 -8.52
CA SER A 337 -18.23 14.73 -8.59
C SER A 337 -18.76 15.78 -7.61
N ALA A 338 -20.07 15.84 -7.41
CA ALA A 338 -20.71 16.75 -6.45
C ALA A 338 -20.31 16.48 -4.99
N HIS A 339 -19.87 15.25 -4.66
CA HIS A 339 -19.45 14.88 -3.31
C HIS A 339 -17.97 15.21 -3.04
N LEU A 340 -17.15 15.31 -4.08
CA LEU A 340 -15.70 15.44 -3.93
C LEU A 340 -15.28 16.79 -3.34
N GLN A 341 -16.10 17.83 -3.50
CA GLN A 341 -15.83 19.12 -2.84
C GLN A 341 -15.83 18.97 -1.32
N ALA A 342 -16.79 18.24 -0.75
CA ALA A 342 -16.82 17.97 0.68
C ALA A 342 -15.54 17.24 1.14
N VAL A 343 -15.00 16.34 0.32
CA VAL A 343 -13.74 15.65 0.62
C VAL A 343 -12.57 16.66 0.70
N LEU A 344 -12.49 17.61 -0.22
CA LEU A 344 -11.46 18.66 -0.21
C LEU A 344 -11.59 19.60 0.99
N ASP A 345 -12.82 19.95 1.35
CA ASP A 345 -13.12 20.84 2.48
C ASP A 345 -12.73 20.20 3.82
N ARG A 346 -12.81 18.86 3.91
CA ARG A 346 -12.43 18.09 5.10
C ARG A 346 -10.97 17.63 5.13
N SER A 347 -10.23 17.76 4.03
CA SER A 347 -8.88 17.21 3.89
C SER A 347 -7.81 18.29 3.89
N VAL A 348 -6.73 18.05 4.63
CA VAL A 348 -5.51 18.88 4.57
C VAL A 348 -4.53 18.42 3.48
N VAL A 349 -4.77 17.25 2.89
CA VAL A 349 -3.91 16.68 1.84
C VAL A 349 -4.04 17.52 0.57
N PRO A 350 -2.93 17.96 -0.07
CA PRO A 350 -2.98 18.71 -1.31
C PRO A 350 -3.52 17.82 -2.44
N ARG A 351 -4.79 18.01 -2.80
CA ARG A 351 -5.46 17.32 -3.91
C ARG A 351 -6.34 18.32 -4.65
N THR A 352 -6.48 18.13 -5.95
CA THR A 352 -7.48 18.84 -6.77
C THR A 352 -8.70 17.95 -6.97
N LEU A 353 -9.83 18.53 -7.41
CA LEU A 353 -11.02 17.75 -7.81
C LEU A 353 -10.66 16.77 -8.93
N ALA A 354 -9.90 17.22 -9.93
CA ALA A 354 -9.42 16.41 -11.03
C ALA A 354 -8.64 15.18 -10.54
N THR A 355 -7.78 15.35 -9.53
CA THR A 355 -7.05 14.24 -8.92
C THR A 355 -7.99 13.24 -8.24
N LEU A 356 -8.95 13.73 -7.42
CA LEU A 356 -9.87 12.85 -6.69
C LEU A 356 -10.81 12.06 -7.62
N GLN A 357 -11.18 12.62 -8.77
CA GLN A 357 -12.02 11.96 -9.76
C GLN A 357 -11.38 10.73 -10.38
N GLN A 358 -10.04 10.66 -10.40
CA GLN A 358 -9.30 9.54 -10.97
C GLN A 358 -9.26 8.34 -10.02
N PHE A 359 -9.59 8.52 -8.74
CA PHE A 359 -9.41 7.47 -7.73
C PHE A 359 -10.66 6.61 -7.59
N PRO A 360 -10.50 5.27 -7.57
CA PRO A 360 -11.54 4.38 -7.07
C PRO A 360 -11.98 4.85 -5.68
N SER A 361 -13.28 5.09 -5.54
CA SER A 361 -13.85 5.72 -4.35
C SER A 361 -15.16 5.07 -3.95
N LEU A 362 -15.45 5.15 -2.66
CA LEU A 362 -16.65 4.57 -2.08
C LEU A 362 -17.18 5.49 -1.00
N GLY A 363 -18.48 5.74 -1.04
CA GLY A 363 -19.22 6.47 -0.03
C GLY A 363 -20.20 5.57 0.72
N VAL A 364 -20.56 6.00 1.93
CA VAL A 364 -21.70 5.49 2.70
C VAL A 364 -22.73 6.61 2.80
N PHE A 365 -23.99 6.25 2.55
CA PHE A 365 -25.12 7.15 2.51
C PHE A 365 -26.21 6.66 3.49
N PRO A 366 -26.86 7.56 4.25
CA PRO A 366 -28.04 7.20 5.04
C PRO A 366 -29.17 6.70 4.13
N LEU A 367 -29.96 5.75 4.59
CA LEU A 367 -31.20 5.36 3.93
C LEU A 367 -32.29 6.42 4.20
N PRO A 368 -33.16 6.75 3.23
CA PRO A 368 -34.16 7.82 3.36
C PRO A 368 -35.06 7.73 4.59
N GLN A 369 -35.34 6.52 5.07
CA GLN A 369 -36.25 6.26 6.20
C GLN A 369 -35.63 6.58 7.57
N TRP A 370 -34.32 6.86 7.63
CA TRP A 370 -33.61 7.14 8.89
C TRP A 370 -33.53 8.65 9.20
N GLU A 371 -33.57 9.51 8.18
CA GLU A 371 -33.52 10.96 8.36
C GLU A 371 -34.78 11.49 9.08
N ASP A 372 -35.94 10.87 8.83
CA ASP A 372 -37.21 11.25 9.46
C ASP A 372 -37.28 10.93 10.96
N ASN A 373 -36.54 9.93 11.45
CA ASN A 373 -36.63 9.50 12.85
C ASN A 373 -35.65 10.26 13.77
N GLN A 374 -34.47 10.67 13.30
CA GLN A 374 -33.55 11.48 14.12
C GLN A 374 -34.02 12.93 14.26
N ASN A 375 -34.65 13.50 13.22
CA ASN A 375 -35.22 14.84 13.32
C ASN A 375 -36.44 14.87 14.26
N LYS A 376 -37.19 13.77 14.39
CA LYS A 376 -38.29 13.66 15.35
C LYS A 376 -37.85 13.60 16.81
N GLU A 377 -36.68 13.04 17.12
CA GLU A 377 -36.16 13.04 18.51
C GLU A 377 -35.63 14.40 18.94
N HIS A 378 -35.09 15.20 18.01
CA HIS A 378 -34.70 16.58 18.31
C HIS A 378 -35.91 17.53 18.43
N ASP A 379 -36.94 17.37 17.59
CA ASP A 379 -38.17 18.16 17.71
C ASP A 379 -39.04 17.75 18.93
N ALA A 380 -38.96 16.50 19.41
CA ALA A 380 -39.66 16.09 20.63
C ALA A 380 -39.15 16.81 21.89
N THR A 381 -37.90 17.28 21.91
CA THR A 381 -37.38 18.11 23.00
C THR A 381 -37.73 19.59 22.89
N ALA A 382 -38.14 20.06 21.70
CA ALA A 382 -38.61 21.44 21.49
C ALA A 382 -40.14 21.57 21.54
N ALA A 383 -40.88 20.48 21.32
CA ALA A 383 -42.35 20.46 21.24
C ALA A 383 -43.07 20.40 22.60
N THR A 384 -42.37 20.55 23.74
CA THR A 384 -43.00 20.68 25.07
C THR A 384 -43.12 22.14 25.53
N ALA A 385 -43.26 23.09 24.58
CA ALA A 385 -43.38 24.52 24.93
C ALA A 385 -44.36 25.34 24.08
N ALA A 386 -45.18 24.74 23.20
CA ALA A 386 -46.19 25.51 22.47
C ALA A 386 -47.40 24.66 22.08
N ALA A 387 -48.43 24.70 22.93
CA ALA A 387 -49.76 24.22 22.60
C ALA A 387 -50.72 25.41 22.61
N THR A 388 -51.08 25.97 21.45
CA THR A 388 -52.39 26.60 21.23
C THR A 388 -52.70 26.72 19.72
N GLU A 389 -53.93 26.33 19.39
CA GLU A 389 -54.75 26.66 18.19
C GLU A 389 -54.55 25.84 16.90
N GLY A 390 -55.61 25.14 16.47
CA GLY A 390 -55.81 24.58 15.12
C GLY A 390 -56.84 25.42 14.33
N PRO A 391 -57.58 24.84 13.38
CA PRO A 391 -57.16 24.08 12.20
C PRO A 391 -57.68 24.73 10.90
N GLU A 392 -57.05 24.47 9.73
CA GLU A 392 -57.67 24.77 8.43
C GLU A 392 -57.30 23.72 7.36
N LEU A 393 -58.26 23.44 6.49
CA LEU A 393 -58.41 22.25 5.63
C LEU A 393 -57.81 22.43 4.21
N GLU A 394 -57.16 21.36 3.73
CA GLU A 394 -57.12 20.82 2.34
C GLU A 394 -56.46 21.66 1.19
N PRO A 395 -56.06 21.09 0.02
CA PRO A 395 -56.24 19.71 -0.46
C PRO A 395 -55.00 18.97 -1.02
N ASN A 396 -55.18 17.67 -1.08
CA ASN A 396 -54.39 16.59 -1.67
C ASN A 396 -54.10 16.73 -3.19
N PRO A 397 -52.93 16.27 -3.70
CA PRO A 397 -52.89 15.69 -5.03
C PRO A 397 -52.20 14.31 -5.09
N LYS A 398 -53.03 13.33 -5.47
CA LYS A 398 -52.80 12.22 -6.42
C LYS A 398 -51.49 11.42 -6.33
N LEU A 399 -51.65 10.25 -5.73
CA LEU A 399 -50.92 9.00 -5.97
C LEU A 399 -51.12 8.49 -7.41
N GLU A 400 -50.03 8.10 -8.07
CA GLU A 400 -49.93 7.06 -9.13
C GLU A 400 -48.44 6.62 -9.28
N PRO A 401 -48.09 5.47 -9.90
CA PRO A 401 -47.83 4.20 -9.23
C PRO A 401 -46.34 3.84 -9.16
N LYS A 402 -45.96 3.10 -8.12
CA LYS A 402 -44.60 2.53 -7.95
C LYS A 402 -44.37 1.39 -8.96
N SER A 403 -43.57 1.63 -9.99
CA SER A 403 -42.88 0.57 -10.71
C SER A 403 -41.69 0.11 -9.86
N GLY A 404 -41.78 -1.11 -9.35
CA GLY A 404 -40.71 -1.76 -8.63
C GLY A 404 -39.65 -2.25 -9.59
N ASP A 405 -38.50 -1.56 -9.66
CA ASP A 405 -37.19 -2.13 -9.94
C ASP A 405 -36.09 -1.06 -9.74
N GLN A 406 -35.71 -0.75 -8.49
CA GLN A 406 -34.60 0.17 -8.19
C GLN A 406 -34.16 0.09 -6.71
N MET A 407 -33.45 -0.99 -6.35
CA MET A 407 -32.72 -1.11 -5.08
C MET A 407 -31.21 -1.34 -5.35
N ARG A 408 -30.66 -0.60 -6.31
CA ARG A 408 -29.23 -0.24 -6.29
C ARG A 408 -29.17 1.21 -5.83
N GLY A 409 -28.58 1.45 -4.66
CA GLY A 409 -28.51 2.77 -4.02
C GLY A 409 -28.01 3.83 -5.00
N SER A 410 -28.94 4.65 -5.48
CA SER A 410 -28.63 5.87 -6.21
C SER A 410 -27.91 6.77 -5.20
N GLY A 411 -26.62 7.01 -5.39
CA GLY A 411 -25.78 7.83 -4.50
C GLY A 411 -26.15 9.31 -4.59
N THR A 412 -27.41 9.66 -4.34
CA THR A 412 -27.98 11.01 -4.50
C THR A 412 -28.04 11.81 -3.19
N GLY A 413 -27.77 11.17 -2.04
CA GLY A 413 -27.69 11.84 -0.74
C GLY A 413 -26.29 12.35 -0.40
N LYS A 414 -26.17 13.10 0.71
CA LYS A 414 -24.85 13.53 1.23
C LYS A 414 -24.11 12.32 1.82
N PRO A 415 -22.86 12.02 1.41
CA PRO A 415 -22.12 10.93 2.00
C PRO A 415 -21.73 11.26 3.45
N VAL A 416 -21.86 10.28 4.34
CA VAL A 416 -21.56 10.41 5.77
C VAL A 416 -20.26 9.70 6.17
N ALA A 417 -19.75 8.83 5.30
CA ALA A 417 -18.40 8.28 5.37
C ALA A 417 -17.91 8.00 3.95
N TRP A 418 -16.59 8.02 3.74
CA TRP A 418 -15.99 7.76 2.43
C TRP A 418 -14.54 7.30 2.55
N GLY A 419 -13.97 6.86 1.42
CA GLY A 419 -12.59 6.45 1.25
C GLY A 419 -12.20 6.34 -0.21
N PHE A 420 -10.90 6.28 -0.46
CA PHE A 420 -10.30 6.26 -1.79
C PHE A 420 -9.17 5.22 -1.86
N LEU A 421 -8.91 4.72 -3.06
CA LEU A 421 -7.66 4.05 -3.40
C LEU A 421 -6.81 4.97 -4.27
N GLY A 422 -5.57 5.25 -3.85
CA GLY A 422 -4.62 6.02 -4.65
C GLY A 422 -4.23 5.30 -5.94
N THR A 423 -3.42 5.95 -6.79
CA THR A 423 -2.88 5.35 -8.03
C THR A 423 -1.94 4.17 -7.77
N ASP A 424 -1.41 4.05 -6.56
CA ASP A 424 -0.65 2.92 -6.04
C ASP A 424 -1.56 1.92 -5.29
N ALA A 425 -2.88 2.04 -5.44
CA ALA A 425 -3.89 1.28 -4.70
C ALA A 425 -3.80 1.38 -3.17
N SER A 426 -3.15 2.43 -2.63
CA SER A 426 -3.14 2.70 -1.19
C SER A 426 -4.52 3.15 -0.71
N LEU A 427 -4.99 2.58 0.40
CA LEU A 427 -6.19 3.06 1.08
C LEU A 427 -5.92 4.43 1.70
N SER A 428 -6.66 5.45 1.24
CA SER A 428 -6.45 6.84 1.60
C SER A 428 -7.77 7.60 1.77
N GLY A 429 -7.70 8.77 2.39
CA GLY A 429 -8.85 9.66 2.53
C GLY A 429 -10.05 9.10 3.30
N LEU A 430 -9.84 8.08 4.15
CA LEU A 430 -10.90 7.54 4.99
C LEU A 430 -11.45 8.59 5.94
N HIS A 431 -12.76 8.77 5.93
CA HIS A 431 -13.45 9.73 6.78
C HIS A 431 -14.80 9.21 7.24
N THR A 432 -15.25 9.70 8.39
CA THR A 432 -16.62 9.57 8.87
C THR A 432 -17.01 10.89 9.55
N GLU A 433 -18.13 11.45 9.10
CA GLU A 433 -18.67 12.69 9.64
C GLU A 433 -18.92 12.55 11.16
N PRO A 434 -18.64 13.59 11.97
CA PRO A 434 -18.66 13.52 13.43
C PRO A 434 -19.89 12.84 14.03
N GLU A 435 -21.08 13.19 13.54
CA GLU A 435 -22.39 12.69 13.97
C GLU A 435 -22.64 11.20 13.62
N HIS A 436 -21.82 10.62 12.75
CA HIS A 436 -21.88 9.21 12.36
C HIS A 436 -20.70 8.37 12.90
N ARG A 437 -19.81 8.96 13.71
CA ARG A 437 -18.66 8.24 14.32
C ARG A 437 -19.12 7.20 15.34
N GLY A 438 -18.23 6.27 15.67
CA GLY A 438 -18.52 5.16 16.60
C GLY A 438 -19.31 4.00 15.99
N LYS A 439 -19.93 4.18 14.81
CA LYS A 439 -20.72 3.16 14.10
C LYS A 439 -19.90 2.19 13.25
N GLY A 440 -18.58 2.35 13.20
CA GLY A 440 -17.68 1.47 12.43
C GLY A 440 -17.64 1.71 10.91
N LEU A 441 -18.23 2.81 10.42
CA LEU A 441 -18.37 3.09 8.98
C LEU A 441 -17.04 3.17 8.23
N ALA A 442 -16.02 3.84 8.79
CA ALA A 442 -14.69 3.91 8.18
C ALA A 442 -14.07 2.52 7.93
N GLY A 443 -14.26 1.59 8.86
CA GLY A 443 -13.82 0.20 8.67
C GLY A 443 -14.62 -0.49 7.55
N CYS A 444 -15.94 -0.30 7.52
CA CYS A 444 -16.78 -0.86 6.45
C CYS A 444 -16.33 -0.36 5.07
N VAL A 445 -16.08 0.94 4.92
CA VAL A 445 -15.57 1.54 3.68
C VAL A 445 -14.21 1.00 3.29
N GLY A 446 -13.25 1.01 4.22
CA GLY A 446 -11.89 0.53 3.94
C GLY A 446 -11.87 -0.92 3.50
N ARG A 447 -12.62 -1.78 4.18
CA ARG A 447 -12.77 -3.19 3.81
C ARG A 447 -13.37 -3.37 2.43
N GLU A 448 -14.47 -2.68 2.14
CA GLU A 448 -15.17 -2.84 0.87
C GLU A 448 -14.34 -2.31 -0.31
N LEU A 449 -13.56 -1.23 -0.11
CA LEU A 449 -12.59 -0.76 -1.12
C LEU A 449 -11.50 -1.79 -1.39
N LEU A 450 -10.87 -2.33 -0.34
CA LEU A 450 -9.83 -3.36 -0.46
C LEU A 450 -10.36 -4.65 -1.10
N ARG A 451 -11.59 -5.04 -0.75
CA ARG A 451 -12.27 -6.17 -1.38
C ARG A 451 -12.46 -5.90 -2.88
N ARG A 452 -13.06 -4.78 -3.26
CA ARG A 452 -13.29 -4.44 -4.69
C ARG A 452 -12.01 -4.34 -5.50
N SER A 453 -10.89 -3.92 -4.91
CA SER A 453 -9.61 -3.86 -5.62
C SER A 453 -8.97 -5.24 -5.80
N ALA A 454 -9.11 -6.13 -4.82
CA ALA A 454 -8.67 -7.52 -4.91
C ALA A 454 -9.38 -8.25 -6.07
N TRP A 455 -10.69 -8.06 -6.21
CA TRP A 455 -11.49 -8.68 -7.28
C TRP A 455 -11.17 -8.14 -8.68
N ARG A 456 -10.80 -6.85 -8.81
CA ARG A 456 -10.36 -6.29 -10.11
C ARG A 456 -8.93 -6.69 -10.51
N GLY A 457 -8.15 -7.21 -9.57
CA GLY A 457 -6.77 -7.67 -9.80
C GLY A 457 -6.67 -9.15 -10.20
N GLY A 458 -7.75 -9.92 -10.08
CA GLY A 458 -7.85 -11.26 -10.65
C GLY A 458 -7.96 -11.13 -12.17
N VAL A 459 -6.97 -11.66 -12.87
CA VAL A 459 -6.91 -11.64 -14.33
C VAL A 459 -8.16 -12.34 -14.90
N GLU A 460 -9.13 -11.57 -15.40
CA GLU A 460 -10.07 -12.07 -16.43
C GLU A 460 -9.24 -12.30 -17.71
N GLY A 461 -8.59 -13.45 -17.77
CA GLY A 461 -7.69 -13.80 -18.85
C GLY A 461 -6.91 -15.05 -18.47
N HIS A 462 -7.36 -16.19 -18.98
CA HIS A 462 -6.56 -17.40 -19.12
C HIS A 462 -5.25 -17.04 -19.84
N VAL A 463 -4.19 -16.76 -19.09
CA VAL A 463 -2.82 -16.92 -19.56
C VAL A 463 -2.35 -18.17 -18.86
N ASP A 464 -2.04 -19.22 -19.62
CA ASP A 464 -1.49 -20.50 -19.14
C ASP A 464 -0.07 -20.31 -18.59
N VAL A 465 0.08 -19.46 -17.58
CA VAL A 465 1.25 -19.38 -16.73
C VAL A 465 0.84 -20.07 -15.43
N ASP A 466 1.46 -21.21 -15.17
CA ASP A 466 1.28 -22.02 -13.98
C ASP A 466 1.16 -21.12 -12.73
N PRO A 467 0.01 -21.10 -12.03
CA PRO A 467 -0.21 -20.15 -10.95
C PRO A 467 0.77 -20.46 -9.82
N ASP A 468 1.73 -19.55 -9.59
CA ASP A 468 2.59 -19.62 -8.41
C ASP A 468 1.69 -19.63 -7.17
N PRO A 469 1.78 -20.64 -6.28
CA PRO A 469 0.99 -20.72 -5.07
C PRO A 469 1.26 -19.58 -4.05
N ARG A 470 2.14 -18.63 -4.36
CA ARG A 470 2.30 -17.35 -3.62
C ARG A 470 1.50 -16.18 -4.22
N SER A 471 0.93 -16.35 -5.42
CA SER A 471 0.02 -15.42 -6.09
C SER A 471 -1.39 -15.38 -5.46
N ILE A 472 -1.60 -16.13 -4.37
CA ILE A 472 -2.90 -16.35 -3.73
C ILE A 472 -3.34 -15.16 -2.86
N PHE A 473 -2.40 -14.32 -2.39
CA PHE A 473 -2.75 -13.17 -1.56
C PHE A 473 -2.91 -11.89 -2.37
N ASN A 474 -4.12 -11.36 -2.39
CA ASN A 474 -4.34 -9.97 -2.75
C ASN A 474 -3.80 -9.09 -1.62
N TRP A 475 -2.72 -8.36 -1.88
CA TRP A 475 -2.19 -7.43 -0.89
C TRP A 475 -2.86 -6.06 -1.04
N GLY A 476 -3.21 -5.47 0.09
CA GLY A 476 -3.57 -4.06 0.22
C GLY A 476 -2.54 -3.31 1.07
N HIS A 477 -2.52 -1.98 0.99
CA HIS A 477 -1.70 -1.16 1.89
C HIS A 477 -2.33 0.19 2.18
N ALA A 478 -1.85 0.83 3.26
CA ALA A 478 -2.21 2.18 3.66
C ALA A 478 -1.05 2.83 4.39
N ASP A 479 -0.93 4.15 4.30
CA ASP A 479 0.03 4.90 5.09
C ASP A 479 -0.71 5.72 6.14
N VAL A 480 -0.31 5.58 7.39
CA VAL A 480 -1.00 6.25 8.50
C VAL A 480 0.03 6.96 9.38
N SER A 481 -0.18 8.26 9.60
CA SER A 481 0.65 9.03 10.53
C SER A 481 0.70 8.34 11.89
N ILE A 482 1.90 8.21 12.47
CA ILE A 482 2.15 7.64 13.79
C ILE A 482 1.29 8.33 14.86
N GLN A 483 1.06 9.64 14.70
CA GLN A 483 0.28 10.48 15.61
C GLN A 483 -1.23 10.22 15.48
N ASN A 484 -1.71 9.70 14.35
CA ASN A 484 -3.12 9.43 14.11
C ASN A 484 -3.56 8.07 14.68
N LYS A 485 -3.67 8.01 16.01
CA LYS A 485 -4.10 6.82 16.76
C LYS A 485 -5.48 6.30 16.31
N ALA A 486 -6.37 7.17 15.84
CA ALA A 486 -7.70 6.76 15.40
C ALA A 486 -7.64 5.94 14.10
N SER A 487 -6.95 6.44 13.07
CA SER A 487 -6.77 5.73 11.81
C SER A 487 -5.94 4.46 11.98
N ARG A 488 -4.91 4.46 12.84
CA ARG A 488 -4.14 3.25 13.19
C ARG A 488 -5.04 2.12 13.69
N ARG A 489 -5.91 2.42 14.67
CA ARG A 489 -6.89 1.45 15.18
C ARG A 489 -7.86 0.96 14.12
N VAL A 490 -8.23 1.80 13.14
CA VAL A 490 -9.05 1.36 12.01
C VAL A 490 -8.28 0.36 11.16
N MET A 491 -7.02 0.64 10.81
CA MET A 491 -6.19 -0.29 10.03
C MET A 491 -5.97 -1.62 10.76
N GLU A 492 -5.66 -1.59 12.06
CA GLU A 492 -5.51 -2.79 12.89
C GLU A 492 -6.81 -3.62 12.92
N LYS A 493 -7.97 -2.98 13.07
CA LYS A 493 -9.28 -3.66 13.02
C LYS A 493 -9.62 -4.23 11.65
N LEU A 494 -9.05 -3.69 10.59
CA LEU A 494 -9.16 -4.22 9.23
C LEU A 494 -8.21 -5.41 8.99
N GLY A 495 -7.42 -5.82 9.99
CA GLY A 495 -6.41 -6.87 9.86
C GLY A 495 -5.08 -6.35 9.29
N GLY A 496 -4.91 -5.03 9.20
CA GLY A 496 -3.68 -4.41 8.75
C GLY A 496 -2.57 -4.54 9.80
N VAL A 497 -1.38 -4.90 9.35
CA VAL A 497 -0.19 -4.98 10.19
C VAL A 497 0.76 -3.84 9.81
N ALA A 498 1.15 -3.01 10.77
CA ALA A 498 2.21 -2.03 10.57
C ALA A 498 3.54 -2.76 10.33
N ARG A 499 4.26 -2.41 9.25
CA ARG A 499 5.47 -3.13 8.83
C ARG A 499 6.73 -2.28 8.86
N TRP A 500 6.71 -1.09 8.25
CA TRP A 500 7.86 -0.19 8.18
C TRP A 500 7.42 1.27 8.21
N LYS A 501 8.37 2.19 8.38
CA LYS A 501 8.13 3.64 8.31
C LYS A 501 8.32 4.15 6.89
N VAL A 502 7.50 5.12 6.52
CA VAL A 502 7.58 5.82 5.23
C VAL A 502 7.50 7.32 5.41
N ALA A 503 7.90 8.05 4.38
CA ALA A 503 7.77 9.49 4.27
C ALA A 503 7.29 9.90 2.87
N TRP A 504 6.88 11.16 2.76
CA TRP A 504 6.90 11.89 1.50
C TRP A 504 8.00 12.94 1.58
N VAL A 505 8.80 13.05 0.53
CA VAL A 505 9.91 14.00 0.50
C VAL A 505 9.95 14.68 -0.84
N GLU A 506 9.97 16.00 -0.80
CA GLU A 506 10.23 16.81 -1.97
C GLU A 506 11.73 17.08 -2.02
N VAL A 507 12.33 16.74 -3.17
CA VAL A 507 13.78 16.75 -3.36
C VAL A 507 14.14 17.75 -4.44
N ASP A 508 15.01 18.71 -4.13
CA ASP A 508 15.71 19.51 -5.13
C ASP A 508 16.81 18.67 -5.76
N LEU A 509 16.55 18.15 -6.96
CA LEU A 509 17.45 17.20 -7.63
C LEU A 509 18.79 17.83 -8.02
N ALA A 510 18.84 19.13 -8.28
CA ALA A 510 20.10 19.81 -8.59
C ALA A 510 21.02 19.80 -7.36
N VAL A 511 20.46 20.15 -6.19
CA VAL A 511 21.19 20.14 -4.91
C VAL A 511 21.55 18.71 -4.50
N ALA A 512 20.63 17.74 -4.69
CA ALA A 512 20.89 16.35 -4.35
C ALA A 512 22.09 15.79 -5.13
N LEU A 513 22.16 16.05 -6.44
CA LEU A 513 23.26 15.61 -7.29
C LEU A 513 24.58 16.29 -6.91
N ASP A 514 24.58 17.59 -6.67
CA ASP A 514 25.79 18.33 -6.26
C ASP A 514 26.40 17.76 -4.97
N VAL A 515 25.56 17.51 -3.96
CA VAL A 515 26.01 16.96 -2.68
C VAL A 515 26.52 15.52 -2.84
N LEU A 516 25.76 14.64 -3.51
CA LEU A 516 26.14 13.23 -3.65
C LEU A 516 27.39 13.02 -4.51
N LEU A 517 27.63 13.86 -5.52
CA LEU A 517 28.82 13.80 -6.36
C LEU A 517 30.05 14.39 -5.67
N SER A 518 29.86 15.41 -4.83
CA SER A 518 30.94 15.99 -4.01
C SER A 518 31.48 14.98 -3.00
N VAL A 519 30.60 14.22 -2.34
CA VAL A 519 30.99 13.18 -1.35
C VAL A 519 31.79 12.03 -1.99
N ARG A 520 31.57 11.72 -3.28
CA ARG A 520 32.33 10.67 -3.97
C ARG A 520 33.70 11.14 -4.48
N SER A 521 33.90 12.46 -4.60
CA SER A 521 35.11 13.03 -5.20
C SER A 521 36.19 13.38 -4.17
N GLY A 522 35.84 13.39 -2.88
CA GLY A 522 36.75 13.63 -1.75
C GLY A 522 36.92 12.38 -0.91
#